data_AF-A0A6N7ST34-F1
#
_entry.id   AF-A0A6N7ST34-F1
#
_cell.length_a   1.000
_cell.length_b   1.000
_cell.length_c   1.000
_cell.angle_alpha   90.00
_cell.angle_beta   90.00
_cell.angle_gamma   90.00
#
_symmetry.space_group_name_H-M   'P 1'
#
loop_
_entity.id
_entity.type
_entity.pdbx_description
1 polymer ?
#
loop_
_entity_poly.entity_id
_entity_poly.type
_entity_poly.pdbx_seq_one_letter_code
_entity_poly.pdbx_strand_id
1 'polypeptide(L)'
;MKKMIALLSAAVLTVATAVTAFALPSVSVSGVVTKIESAVDASGNAVTVEIKEVPEEYKAAVEEVKTEAKVKELLGDDFKEGMQVVDVKEVSVPEGTTFPVTITFQVPGVKAGSTVAVLHYNGSAWERITKDVKSGDGTISATFDSLSPVAFVVDKEAAEAASSSATSPKTGEFNVLGMAGIVAVIALGGMAVTYSRKRKEA
;
A
#
# COMPACT_ATOMS: atom_id res chain seq x y z
N MET A 1 8.22 52.16 -13.82
CA MET A 1 9.36 51.24 -13.54
C MET A 1 9.40 50.78 -12.08
N LYS A 2 9.32 51.66 -11.08
CA LYS A 2 9.37 51.30 -9.64
C LYS A 2 8.25 50.35 -9.15
N LYS A 3 7.05 50.43 -9.75
CA LYS A 3 5.89 49.58 -9.39
C LYS A 3 5.87 48.20 -10.09
N MET A 4 6.68 48.04 -11.14
CA MET A 4 6.82 46.78 -11.90
C MET A 4 7.89 45.87 -11.29
N ILE A 5 8.93 46.46 -10.69
CA ILE A 5 10.01 45.73 -10.01
C ILE A 5 9.50 45.07 -8.72
N ALA A 6 8.65 45.76 -7.95
CA ALA A 6 8.04 45.20 -6.74
C ALA A 6 7.11 44.00 -7.04
N LEU A 7 6.41 44.02 -8.17
CA LEU A 7 5.52 42.92 -8.57
C LEU A 7 6.31 41.69 -9.06
N LEU A 8 7.45 41.91 -9.74
CA LEU A 8 8.35 40.82 -10.13
C LEU A 8 9.06 40.19 -8.92
N SER A 9 9.46 40.98 -7.92
CA SER A 9 10.06 40.42 -6.69
C SER A 9 9.07 39.63 -5.83
N ALA A 10 7.77 39.96 -5.85
CA ALA A 10 6.74 39.18 -5.16
C ALA A 10 6.42 37.85 -5.89
N ALA A 11 6.49 37.84 -7.23
CA ALA A 11 6.23 36.64 -8.04
C ALA A 11 7.37 35.61 -7.98
N VAL A 12 8.62 36.03 -7.74
CA VAL A 12 9.77 35.12 -7.61
C VAL A 12 9.81 34.43 -6.23
N LEU A 13 9.29 35.08 -5.18
CA LEU A 13 9.25 34.51 -3.82
C LEU A 13 8.15 33.46 -3.61
N THR A 14 7.13 33.38 -4.48
CA THR A 14 6.06 32.37 -4.37
C THR A 14 6.36 31.07 -5.13
N VAL A 15 7.43 31.00 -5.93
CA VAL A 15 7.81 29.81 -6.70
C VAL A 15 8.78 28.91 -5.92
N ALA A 16 9.36 29.39 -4.81
CA ALA A 16 10.44 28.70 -4.10
C ALA A 16 10.02 27.61 -3.10
N THR A 17 8.73 27.33 -2.89
CA THR A 17 8.28 26.32 -1.90
C THR A 17 7.64 25.06 -2.49
N ALA A 18 7.65 24.88 -3.81
CA ALA A 18 7.19 23.64 -4.42
C ALA A 18 8.33 22.62 -4.63
N VAL A 19 9.17 22.40 -3.60
CA VAL A 19 9.88 21.12 -3.54
C VAL A 19 8.85 20.15 -2.99
N THR A 20 8.18 19.42 -3.87
CA THR A 20 7.53 18.19 -3.45
C THR A 20 8.66 17.30 -2.95
N ALA A 21 8.88 17.29 -1.64
CA ALA A 21 9.54 16.19 -0.99
C ALA A 21 8.70 14.97 -1.38
N PHE A 22 9.14 14.23 -2.39
CA PHE A 22 8.72 12.85 -2.54
C PHE A 22 9.15 12.21 -1.25
N ALA A 23 8.20 12.06 -0.31
CA ALA A 23 8.34 11.05 0.70
C ALA A 23 8.68 9.77 -0.08
N LEU A 24 9.80 9.13 0.27
CA LEU A 24 9.96 7.69 0.01
C LEU A 24 8.60 7.07 0.29
N PRO A 25 8.02 6.28 -0.63
CA PRO A 25 6.72 5.69 -0.42
C PRO A 25 6.75 5.07 0.96
N SER A 26 6.07 5.73 1.92
CA SER A 26 5.88 5.16 3.23
C SER A 26 5.19 3.84 2.94
N VAL A 27 5.75 2.73 3.42
CA VAL A 27 5.16 1.40 3.35
C VAL A 27 3.75 1.48 3.93
N SER A 28 2.80 1.86 3.08
CA SER A 28 1.39 1.89 3.41
C SER A 28 0.98 0.44 3.30
N VAL A 29 0.96 -0.20 4.46
CA VAL A 29 0.29 -1.47 4.70
C VAL A 29 -1.19 -1.18 4.51
N SER A 30 -1.58 -1.03 3.25
CA SER A 30 -2.99 -0.97 2.90
C SER A 30 -3.52 -2.37 3.16
N GLY A 31 -4.66 -2.47 3.83
CA GLY A 31 -5.40 -3.71 3.99
C GLY A 31 -5.86 -4.25 2.63
N VAL A 32 -4.93 -4.75 1.83
CA VAL A 32 -5.16 -5.31 0.50
C VAL A 32 -5.63 -6.75 0.62
N VAL A 33 -5.21 -7.46 1.69
CA VAL A 33 -5.65 -8.82 1.97
C VAL A 33 -6.94 -8.76 2.77
N THR A 34 -8.06 -8.84 2.05
CA THR A 34 -9.41 -8.75 2.64
C THR A 34 -10.24 -10.01 2.43
N LYS A 35 -9.78 -10.92 1.56
CA LYS A 35 -10.56 -12.09 1.15
C LYS A 35 -9.71 -13.34 1.06
N ILE A 36 -10.35 -14.43 1.43
CA ILE A 36 -9.88 -15.79 1.17
C ILE A 36 -10.62 -16.26 -0.08
N GLU A 37 -9.86 -16.65 -1.10
CA GLU A 37 -10.43 -17.23 -2.30
C GLU A 37 -10.80 -18.70 -2.08
N SER A 38 -9.92 -19.43 -1.40
CA SER A 38 -10.14 -20.83 -1.04
C SER A 38 -9.30 -21.22 0.17
N ALA A 39 -9.79 -22.19 0.93
CA ALA A 39 -9.02 -22.85 1.97
C ALA A 39 -9.43 -24.32 2.08
N VAL A 40 -8.45 -25.21 2.15
CA VAL A 40 -8.65 -26.67 2.16
C VAL A 40 -7.78 -27.30 3.25
N ASP A 41 -8.37 -28.16 4.07
CA ASP A 41 -7.66 -28.90 5.11
C ASP A 41 -6.87 -30.11 4.56
N ALA A 42 -6.13 -30.80 5.42
CA ALA A 42 -5.36 -31.98 5.06
C ALA A 42 -6.21 -33.14 4.50
N SER A 43 -7.51 -33.14 4.80
CA SER A 43 -8.47 -34.15 4.36
C SER A 43 -9.16 -33.78 3.03
N GLY A 44 -8.86 -32.60 2.48
CA GLY A 44 -9.48 -32.10 1.25
C GLY A 44 -10.81 -31.38 1.46
N ASN A 45 -11.21 -31.09 2.70
CA ASN A 45 -12.45 -30.37 2.99
C ASN A 45 -12.25 -28.86 2.90
N ALA A 46 -13.26 -28.15 2.42
CA ALA A 46 -13.27 -26.69 2.46
C ALA A 46 -13.34 -26.19 3.91
N VAL A 47 -12.46 -25.25 4.27
CA VAL A 47 -12.40 -24.64 5.60
C VAL A 47 -12.83 -23.19 5.52
N THR A 48 -13.65 -22.73 6.46
CA THR A 48 -13.92 -21.30 6.61
C THR A 48 -12.76 -20.65 7.35
N VAL A 49 -12.09 -19.70 6.73
CA VAL A 49 -10.96 -18.97 7.33
C VAL A 49 -11.42 -17.58 7.75
N GLU A 50 -11.09 -17.18 8.97
CA GLU A 50 -11.37 -15.84 9.48
C GLU A 50 -10.12 -14.97 9.43
N ILE A 51 -10.24 -13.81 8.79
CA ILE A 51 -9.23 -12.74 8.79
C ILE A 51 -9.66 -11.70 9.82
N LYS A 52 -8.79 -11.42 10.79
CA LYS A 52 -9.00 -10.42 11.85
C LYS A 52 -7.90 -9.36 11.81
N GLU A 53 -8.16 -8.25 12.49
CA GLU A 53 -7.10 -7.29 12.79
C GLU A 53 -6.10 -7.92 13.76
N VAL A 54 -4.82 -7.60 13.58
CA VAL A 54 -3.77 -8.15 14.42
C VAL A 54 -3.95 -7.63 15.85
N PRO A 55 -4.00 -8.53 16.86
CA PRO A 55 -4.04 -8.15 18.27
C PRO A 55 -2.94 -7.16 18.67
N GLU A 56 -3.22 -6.28 19.62
CA GLU A 56 -2.24 -5.26 20.06
C GLU A 56 -0.95 -5.86 20.62
N GLU A 57 -1.04 -7.06 21.20
CA GLU A 57 0.11 -7.82 21.70
C GLU A 57 1.16 -8.12 20.62
N TYR A 58 0.75 -8.25 19.35
CA TYR A 58 1.66 -8.54 18.24
C TYR A 58 2.05 -7.30 17.44
N LYS A 59 1.56 -6.10 17.79
CA LYS A 59 1.90 -4.86 17.06
C LYS A 59 3.42 -4.63 16.97
N ALA A 60 4.17 -4.91 18.04
CA ALA A 60 5.62 -4.78 18.02
C ALA A 60 6.28 -5.72 16.99
N ALA A 61 5.86 -6.99 16.96
CA ALA A 61 6.35 -7.97 15.99
C ALA A 61 5.95 -7.59 14.55
N VAL A 62 4.77 -7.00 14.37
CA VAL A 62 4.29 -6.48 13.08
C VAL A 62 5.11 -5.28 12.59
N GLU A 63 5.47 -4.35 13.47
CA GLU A 63 6.36 -3.24 13.11
C GLU A 63 7.78 -3.72 12.80
N GLU A 64 8.27 -4.73 13.52
CA GLU A 64 9.58 -5.33 13.25
C GLU A 64 9.66 -5.98 11.86
N VAL A 65 8.67 -6.81 11.50
CA VAL A 65 8.67 -7.53 10.21
C VAL A 65 8.47 -6.61 9.01
N LYS A 66 7.88 -5.42 9.19
CA LYS A 66 7.75 -4.42 8.12
C LYS A 66 9.09 -3.85 7.67
N THR A 67 10.13 -3.97 8.49
CA THR A 67 11.45 -3.46 8.14
C THR A 67 12.12 -4.34 7.09
N GLU A 68 12.72 -3.71 6.08
CA GLU A 68 13.45 -4.45 5.03
C GLU A 68 14.57 -5.31 5.61
N ALA A 69 15.24 -4.83 6.67
CA ALA A 69 16.28 -5.58 7.36
C ALA A 69 15.75 -6.91 7.92
N LYS A 70 14.56 -6.90 8.54
CA LYS A 70 13.96 -8.12 9.09
C LYS A 70 13.48 -9.07 7.99
N VAL A 71 12.85 -8.53 6.94
CA VAL A 71 12.47 -9.33 5.76
C VAL A 71 13.70 -10.00 5.14
N LYS A 72 14.80 -9.27 4.99
CA LYS A 72 16.05 -9.81 4.46
C LYS A 72 16.65 -10.90 5.35
N GLU A 73 16.62 -10.73 6.68
CA GLU A 73 17.03 -11.75 7.63
C GLU A 73 16.21 -13.04 7.48
N LEU A 74 14.88 -12.92 7.37
CA LEU A 74 13.95 -14.05 7.31
C LEU A 74 13.95 -14.76 5.95
N LEU A 75 14.16 -14.01 4.86
CA LEU A 75 14.17 -14.57 3.50
C LEU A 75 15.56 -15.07 3.08
N GLY A 76 16.64 -14.57 3.67
CA GLY A 76 18.01 -14.97 3.35
C GLY A 76 18.31 -14.75 1.86
N ASP A 77 18.77 -15.81 1.19
CA ASP A 77 19.14 -15.78 -0.24
C ASP A 77 17.96 -15.55 -1.19
N ASP A 78 16.72 -15.81 -0.74
CA ASP A 78 15.51 -15.60 -1.55
C ASP A 78 15.07 -14.13 -1.58
N PHE A 79 15.69 -13.27 -0.74
CA PHE A 79 15.42 -11.85 -0.71
C PHE A 79 15.90 -11.18 -2.01
N LYS A 80 15.00 -10.43 -2.66
CA LYS A 80 15.33 -9.55 -3.77
C LYS A 80 15.17 -8.10 -3.34
N GLU A 81 16.05 -7.22 -3.85
CA GLU A 81 15.98 -5.80 -3.54
C GLU A 81 14.60 -5.22 -3.86
N GLY A 82 14.05 -4.45 -2.92
CA GLY A 82 12.73 -3.85 -3.03
C GLY A 82 11.55 -4.75 -2.60
N MET A 83 11.81 -5.98 -2.15
CA MET A 83 10.81 -6.79 -1.46
C MET A 83 10.36 -6.14 -0.16
N GLN A 84 9.06 -6.16 0.10
CA GLN A 84 8.48 -5.55 1.29
C GLN A 84 7.21 -6.28 1.74
N VAL A 85 6.88 -6.11 3.02
CA VAL A 85 5.59 -6.56 3.57
C VAL A 85 4.49 -5.63 3.09
N VAL A 86 3.48 -6.18 2.41
CA VAL A 86 2.31 -5.43 1.93
C VAL A 86 1.13 -5.47 2.88
N ASP A 87 0.97 -6.56 3.63
CA ASP A 87 -0.08 -6.68 4.64
C ASP A 87 0.31 -7.69 5.72
N VAL A 88 -0.27 -7.50 6.90
CA VAL A 88 -0.17 -8.46 8.01
C VAL A 88 -1.56 -8.64 8.61
N LYS A 89 -2.02 -9.89 8.70
CA LYS A 89 -3.35 -10.22 9.19
C LYS A 89 -3.31 -11.32 10.22
N GLU A 90 -4.18 -11.21 11.21
CA GLU A 90 -4.50 -12.33 12.06
C GLU A 90 -5.38 -13.30 11.27
N VAL A 91 -4.98 -14.56 11.18
CA VAL A 91 -5.70 -15.58 10.41
C VAL A 91 -6.01 -16.72 11.35
N SER A 92 -7.27 -17.16 11.37
CA SER A 92 -7.71 -18.25 12.23
C SER A 92 -8.66 -19.19 11.48
N VAL A 93 -8.71 -20.45 11.93
CA VAL A 93 -9.62 -21.48 11.43
C VAL A 93 -10.46 -22.03 12.58
N PRO A 94 -11.64 -22.61 12.30
CA PRO A 94 -12.49 -23.25 13.30
C PRO A 94 -11.75 -24.30 14.12
N GLU A 95 -12.12 -24.42 15.39
CA GLU A 95 -11.62 -25.48 16.26
C GLU A 95 -11.93 -26.86 15.66
N GLY A 96 -10.96 -27.77 15.73
CA GLY A 96 -11.06 -29.11 15.14
C GLY A 96 -10.67 -29.20 13.67
N THR A 97 -10.25 -28.11 13.03
CA THR A 97 -9.66 -28.15 11.67
C THR A 97 -8.41 -29.03 11.66
N THR A 98 -8.28 -29.89 10.65
CA THR A 98 -7.12 -30.79 10.51
C THR A 98 -6.01 -30.11 9.71
N PHE A 99 -4.88 -29.83 10.36
CA PHE A 99 -3.69 -29.29 9.70
C PHE A 99 -2.92 -30.39 8.94
N PRO A 100 -2.18 -30.04 7.88
CA PRO A 100 -1.98 -28.69 7.34
C PRO A 100 -3.18 -28.14 6.57
N VAL A 101 -3.34 -26.82 6.54
CA VAL A 101 -4.38 -26.12 5.77
C VAL A 101 -3.73 -25.33 4.65
N THR A 102 -4.18 -25.56 3.41
CA THR A 102 -3.78 -24.77 2.24
C THR A 102 -4.75 -23.61 2.08
N ILE A 103 -4.26 -22.37 2.08
CA ILE A 103 -5.10 -21.17 1.99
C ILE A 103 -4.62 -20.32 0.82
N THR A 104 -5.57 -19.86 0.01
CA THR A 104 -5.34 -18.91 -1.08
C THR A 104 -5.93 -17.56 -0.70
N PHE A 105 -5.06 -16.58 -0.48
CA PHE A 105 -5.39 -15.21 -0.12
C PHE A 105 -5.47 -14.34 -1.37
N GLN A 106 -6.44 -13.43 -1.41
CA GLN A 106 -6.46 -12.38 -2.43
C GLN A 106 -5.47 -11.29 -2.03
N VAL A 107 -4.44 -11.11 -2.83
CA VAL A 107 -3.40 -10.11 -2.67
C VAL A 107 -3.30 -9.31 -3.97
N PRO A 108 -4.10 -8.23 -4.11
CA PRO A 108 -4.08 -7.35 -5.27
C PRO A 108 -2.65 -6.94 -5.66
N GLY A 109 -2.37 -6.86 -6.96
CA GLY A 109 -1.06 -6.47 -7.48
C GLY A 109 -0.08 -7.62 -7.70
N VAL A 110 -0.27 -8.77 -7.06
CA VAL A 110 0.49 -10.00 -7.37
C VAL A 110 0.07 -10.52 -8.73
N LYS A 111 1.02 -10.98 -9.54
CA LYS A 111 0.76 -11.68 -10.81
C LYS A 111 1.31 -13.09 -10.73
N ALA A 112 0.83 -13.99 -11.58
CA ALA A 112 1.46 -15.31 -11.72
C ALA A 112 2.96 -15.17 -12.04
N GLY A 113 3.82 -15.79 -11.22
CA GLY A 113 5.28 -15.72 -11.36
C GLY A 113 5.95 -14.53 -10.66
N SER A 114 5.19 -13.63 -10.01
CA SER A 114 5.75 -12.64 -9.06
C SER A 114 6.53 -13.35 -7.97
N THR A 115 7.60 -12.70 -7.47
CA THR A 115 8.34 -13.26 -6.33
C THR A 115 7.61 -12.88 -5.04
N VAL A 116 7.11 -13.89 -4.34
CA VAL A 116 6.34 -13.72 -3.11
C VAL A 116 6.91 -14.59 -1.99
N ALA A 117 6.74 -14.14 -0.74
CA ALA A 117 7.00 -14.93 0.44
C ALA A 117 5.88 -14.73 1.46
N VAL A 118 5.63 -15.76 2.26
CA VAL A 118 4.65 -15.73 3.34
C VAL A 118 5.38 -16.02 4.63
N LEU A 119 5.15 -15.17 5.64
CA LEU A 119 5.72 -15.32 6.96
C LEU A 119 4.60 -15.57 7.96
N HIS A 120 4.86 -16.42 8.95
CA HIS A 120 3.94 -16.78 10.01
C HIS A 120 4.59 -16.46 11.36
N TYR A 121 3.86 -15.81 12.26
CA TYR A 121 4.34 -15.52 13.61
C TYR A 121 3.95 -16.65 14.57
N ASN A 122 4.91 -17.33 15.19
CA ASN A 122 4.66 -18.47 16.08
C ASN A 122 4.32 -18.07 17.54
N GLY A 123 4.12 -16.78 17.81
CA GLY A 123 3.95 -16.22 19.16
C GLY A 123 5.24 -15.65 19.75
N SER A 124 6.40 -16.04 19.25
CA SER A 124 7.72 -15.53 19.69
C SER A 124 8.59 -14.98 18.55
N ALA A 125 8.51 -15.56 17.36
CA ALA A 125 9.32 -15.19 16.21
C ALA A 125 8.55 -15.39 14.90
N TRP A 126 9.00 -14.66 13.88
CA TRP A 126 8.55 -14.85 12.50
C TRP A 126 9.28 -16.01 11.86
N GLU A 127 8.52 -16.88 11.21
CA GLU A 127 9.01 -18.03 10.48
C GLU A 127 8.55 -17.96 9.03
N ARG A 128 9.43 -18.39 8.12
CA ARG A 128 9.11 -18.41 6.69
C ARG A 128 8.33 -19.67 6.33
N ILE A 129 7.16 -19.48 5.73
CA ILE A 129 6.43 -20.57 5.11
C ILE A 129 7.09 -20.90 3.78
N THR A 130 7.44 -22.17 3.58
CA THR A 130 8.05 -22.69 2.35
C THR A 130 7.20 -23.73 1.65
N LYS A 131 6.15 -24.23 2.32
CA LYS A 131 5.25 -25.25 1.79
C LYS A 131 4.23 -24.62 0.84
N ASP A 132 4.26 -25.08 -0.41
CA ASP A 132 3.28 -24.76 -1.45
C ASP A 132 3.06 -23.27 -1.73
N VAL A 133 4.04 -22.42 -1.42
CA VAL A 133 3.95 -20.98 -1.68
C VAL A 133 3.94 -20.73 -3.19
N LYS A 134 2.83 -20.16 -3.69
CA LYS A 134 2.62 -19.89 -5.12
C LYS A 134 1.98 -18.52 -5.31
N SER A 135 2.49 -17.76 -6.28
CA SER A 135 1.86 -16.53 -6.77
C SER A 135 0.90 -16.84 -7.91
N GLY A 136 -0.32 -16.30 -7.82
CA GLY A 136 -1.34 -16.32 -8.86
C GLY A 136 -1.72 -14.90 -9.27
N ASP A 137 -2.69 -14.78 -10.19
CA ASP A 137 -3.19 -13.48 -10.64
C ASP A 137 -4.06 -12.82 -9.56
N GLY A 138 -3.44 -11.94 -8.78
CA GLY A 138 -4.03 -11.25 -7.63
C GLY A 138 -4.10 -12.11 -6.38
N THR A 139 -3.34 -13.21 -6.29
CA THR A 139 -3.47 -14.19 -5.21
C THR A 139 -2.14 -14.75 -4.74
N ILE A 140 -2.08 -15.17 -3.47
CA ILE A 140 -0.98 -15.93 -2.89
C ILE A 140 -1.56 -17.17 -2.21
N SER A 141 -1.10 -18.35 -2.62
CA SER A 141 -1.45 -19.63 -2.00
C SER A 141 -0.29 -20.14 -1.16
N ALA A 142 -0.56 -20.66 0.04
CA ALA A 142 0.44 -21.25 0.92
C ALA A 142 -0.18 -22.31 1.85
N THR A 143 0.64 -23.25 2.31
CA THR A 143 0.22 -24.32 3.23
C THR A 143 0.77 -24.08 4.63
N PHE A 144 -0.12 -24.07 5.62
CA PHE A 144 0.16 -23.73 7.00
C PHE A 144 -0.03 -24.96 7.90
N ASP A 145 0.91 -25.18 8.83
CA ASP A 145 0.77 -26.16 9.92
C ASP A 145 0.15 -25.54 11.19
N SER A 146 0.16 -24.20 11.28
CA SER A 146 -0.49 -23.40 12.30
C SER A 146 -0.83 -22.02 11.74
N LEU A 147 -1.80 -21.34 12.35
CA LEU A 147 -2.22 -19.99 11.97
C LEU A 147 -2.14 -19.07 13.19
N SER A 148 -1.44 -17.96 13.00
CA SER A 148 -1.10 -16.88 13.93
C SER A 148 -0.34 -15.85 13.07
N PRO A 149 -0.29 -14.53 13.40
CA PRO A 149 -0.26 -13.46 12.41
C PRO A 149 0.55 -13.76 11.15
N VAL A 150 -0.09 -13.62 9.99
CA VAL A 150 0.50 -13.94 8.69
C VAL A 150 0.88 -12.64 7.99
N ALA A 151 2.15 -12.51 7.61
CA ALA A 151 2.66 -11.40 6.83
C ALA A 151 2.92 -11.81 5.38
N PHE A 152 2.51 -10.96 4.45
CA PHE A 152 2.64 -11.16 3.01
C PHE A 152 3.75 -10.27 2.48
N VAL A 153 4.80 -10.87 1.94
CA VAL A 153 5.94 -10.19 1.33
C VAL A 153 5.87 -10.37 -0.17
N VAL A 154 6.00 -9.28 -0.92
CA VAL A 154 5.99 -9.32 -2.39
C VAL A 154 7.11 -8.45 -2.94
N ASP A 155 7.44 -8.67 -4.22
CA ASP A 155 8.38 -7.81 -4.94
C ASP A 155 7.87 -6.36 -5.10
N LYS A 156 8.79 -5.47 -5.47
CA LYS A 156 8.52 -4.03 -5.60
C LYS A 156 7.38 -3.72 -6.56
N GLU A 157 7.30 -4.42 -7.69
CA GLU A 157 6.27 -4.16 -8.71
C GLU A 157 4.88 -4.56 -8.18
N ALA A 158 4.79 -5.73 -7.55
CA ALA A 158 3.57 -6.20 -6.91
C ALA A 158 3.14 -5.29 -5.75
N ALA A 159 4.07 -4.79 -4.94
CA ALA A 159 3.77 -3.88 -3.84
C ALA A 159 3.26 -2.51 -4.31
N GLU A 160 3.85 -1.95 -5.36
CA GLU A 160 3.37 -0.71 -5.99
C GLU A 160 1.97 -0.91 -6.60
N ALA A 161 1.74 -2.04 -7.28
CA ALA A 161 0.44 -2.38 -7.83
C ALA A 161 -0.63 -2.57 -6.74
N ALA A 162 -0.30 -3.27 -5.64
CA ALA A 162 -1.17 -3.44 -4.48
C ALA A 162 -1.57 -2.08 -3.89
N SER A 163 -0.62 -1.17 -3.74
CA SER A 163 -0.82 0.18 -3.23
C SER A 163 -1.71 1.04 -4.14
N SER A 164 -1.63 0.85 -5.46
CA SER A 164 -2.49 1.54 -6.42
C SER A 164 -3.94 1.03 -6.44
N SER A 165 -4.15 -0.23 -6.06
CA SER A 165 -5.47 -0.85 -5.94
C SER A 165 -6.18 -0.52 -4.62
N ALA A 166 -5.44 0.02 -3.65
CA ALA A 166 -5.89 0.47 -2.35
C ALA A 166 -6.63 1.82 -2.38
N THR A 167 -7.49 2.05 -3.38
CA THR A 167 -8.37 3.22 -3.38
C THR A 167 -9.47 3.05 -2.33
N SER A 168 -9.15 3.35 -1.08
CA SER A 168 -10.16 3.78 -0.11
C SER A 168 -10.96 4.94 -0.74
N PRO A 169 -12.31 5.00 -0.62
CA PRO A 169 -13.05 6.18 -1.06
C PRO A 169 -12.51 7.37 -0.30
N LYS A 170 -11.72 8.23 -0.96
CA LYS A 170 -11.43 9.53 -0.40
C LYS A 170 -12.73 10.30 -0.43
N THR A 171 -13.38 10.42 0.73
CA THR A 171 -14.40 11.45 0.92
C THR A 171 -13.75 12.79 0.58
N GLY A 172 -14.07 13.32 -0.60
CA GLY A 172 -13.49 14.55 -1.12
C GLY A 172 -12.45 14.37 -2.22
N GLU A 173 -12.77 13.61 -3.28
CA GLU A 173 -12.08 13.76 -4.56
C GLU A 173 -12.49 15.09 -5.20
N PHE A 174 -11.96 16.20 -4.68
CA PHE A 174 -11.89 17.41 -5.49
C PHE A 174 -10.85 17.13 -6.57
N ASN A 175 -11.35 16.93 -7.79
CA ASN A 175 -10.60 16.94 -9.03
C ASN A 175 -9.49 18.01 -8.98
N VAL A 176 -8.25 17.60 -8.69
CA VAL A 176 -7.08 18.48 -8.64
C VAL A 176 -6.87 19.13 -10.03
N LEU A 177 -7.24 18.41 -11.10
CA LEU A 177 -7.31 18.95 -12.47
C LEU A 177 -8.35 20.07 -12.63
N GLY A 178 -9.46 20.02 -11.89
CA GLY A 178 -10.50 21.06 -11.91
C GLY A 178 -10.10 22.32 -11.15
N MET A 179 -9.37 22.19 -10.04
CA MET A 179 -8.86 23.32 -9.24
C MET A 179 -7.79 24.14 -9.98
N ALA A 180 -6.90 23.50 -10.74
CA ALA A 180 -5.93 24.20 -11.59
C ALA A 180 -6.61 25.05 -12.68
N GLY A 181 -7.72 24.55 -13.26
CA GLY A 181 -8.52 25.29 -14.24
C GLY A 181 -9.21 26.52 -13.65
N ILE A 182 -9.73 26.44 -12.42
CA ILE A 182 -10.43 27.55 -11.76
C ILE A 182 -9.45 28.69 -11.40
N VAL A 183 -8.24 28.38 -10.94
CA VAL A 183 -7.22 29.39 -10.63
C VAL A 183 -6.76 30.14 -11.89
N ALA A 184 -6.62 29.45 -13.03
CA ALA A 184 -6.25 30.07 -14.30
C ALA A 184 -7.32 31.05 -14.82
N VAL A 185 -8.60 30.73 -14.65
CA VAL A 185 -9.72 31.59 -15.09
C VAL A 185 -9.85 32.86 -14.23
N ILE A 186 -9.65 32.76 -12.91
CA ILE A 186 -9.69 33.92 -12.00
C ILE A 186 -8.53 34.88 -12.31
N ALA A 187 -7.33 34.37 -12.62
CA ALA A 187 -6.18 35.18 -12.99
C ALA A 187 -6.39 35.97 -14.30
N LEU A 188 -6.99 35.34 -15.32
CA LEU A 188 -7.30 35.99 -16.60
C LEU A 188 -8.46 37.01 -16.47
N GLY A 189 -9.49 36.70 -15.68
CA GLY A 189 -10.59 37.63 -15.40
C GLY A 189 -10.12 38.89 -14.66
N GLY A 190 -9.22 38.73 -13.68
CA GLY A 190 -8.63 39.87 -12.95
C GLY A 190 -7.80 40.81 -13.84
N MET A 191 -7.04 40.26 -14.80
CA MET A 191 -6.30 41.07 -15.78
C MET A 191 -7.23 41.82 -16.74
N ALA A 192 -8.34 41.23 -17.19
CA ALA A 192 -9.29 41.89 -18.09
C ALA A 192 -10.05 43.05 -17.42
N VAL A 193 -10.45 42.90 -16.15
CA VAL A 193 -11.17 43.95 -15.39
C VAL A 193 -10.25 45.13 -15.07
N THR A 194 -8.99 44.88 -14.73
CA THR A 194 -8.02 45.96 -14.46
C THR A 194 -7.62 46.70 -15.74
N TYR A 195 -7.51 46.00 -16.87
CA TYR A 195 -7.22 46.63 -18.17
C TYR A 195 -8.39 47.49 -18.69
N SER A 196 -9.63 47.03 -18.51
CA SER A 196 -10.83 47.76 -18.95
C SER A 196 -11.15 48.99 -18.09
N ARG A 197 -10.90 48.95 -16.78
CA ARG A 197 -10.98 50.15 -15.91
C ARG A 197 -9.97 51.22 -16.32
N LYS A 198 -8.73 50.81 -16.58
CA LYS A 198 -7.65 51.74 -16.99
C LYS A 198 -7.92 52.43 -18.34
N ARG A 199 -8.71 51.80 -19.22
CA ARG A 199 -9.13 52.36 -20.52
C ARG A 199 -10.33 53.32 -20.43
N LYS A 200 -11.10 53.28 -19.34
CA LYS A 200 -12.22 54.20 -19.09
C LYS A 200 -11.80 55.46 -18.33
N GLU A 201 -10.63 55.43 -17.70
CA GLU A 201 -10.03 56.55 -16.95
C GLU A 201 -8.96 57.31 -17.75
N ALA A 202 -8.77 56.98 -19.04
CA ALA A 202 -7.90 57.67 -19.99
C ALA A 202 -8.74 58.28 -21.11
#